data_AF-A0A927XLK3-F1
#
_entry.id   AF-A0A927XLK3-F1
#
_cell.length_a   1.000
_cell.length_b   1.000
_cell.length_c   1.000
_cell.angle_alpha   90.00
_cell.angle_beta   90.00
_cell.angle_gamma   90.00
#
_symmetry.space_group_name_H-M   'P 1'
#
loop_
_entity.id
_entity.type
_entity.pdbx_description
1 polymer ?
#
loop_
_entity_poly.entity_id
_entity_poly.type
_entity_poly.pdbx_seq_one_letter_code
_entity_poly.pdbx_strand_id
1 'polypeptide(L)'
;MFRKLRGALIGVLAVVLVIVLIAVLGDGVQNFAKKYEGYDLTSDVSGLGRSNTYDGYLHAHASVPSGQAPVEVDITAFEGDGEARQGDNGESLVYTPDGSYVTWRVSVPEEGMYNVVLHYKTVPSRGVDMERALYINGELPFAGAADLTFNRLWTDSGEVRKDNQGNDVRPTQVEVFDYQDAYCQDAMGYADEPYRFYFAAGENTVSLKAINEPMLISGITLEPVTGSGSYQDYLAAQPKVNMSEEAKAWQVTVQGEDAVVRSSPSLYARYDRSSPDTVPNSVTNTVFNYIGGDPWNKAGQWIEWSFEVPEDGYYSIS
;
A
#
# COMPACT_ATOMS: atom_id res chain seq x y z
N MET A 1 -6.30 -78.49 -26.50
CA MET A 1 -7.01 -77.37 -27.18
C MET A 1 -7.90 -76.55 -26.23
N PHE A 2 -8.67 -77.18 -25.33
CA PHE A 2 -9.62 -76.52 -24.41
C PHE A 2 -9.03 -75.53 -23.37
N ARG A 3 -7.78 -75.70 -22.92
CA ARG A 3 -7.15 -74.81 -21.92
C ARG A 3 -6.81 -73.41 -22.49
N LYS A 4 -6.36 -73.33 -23.75
CA LYS A 4 -6.04 -72.05 -24.41
C LYS A 4 -7.31 -71.24 -24.70
N LEU A 5 -8.42 -71.89 -25.06
CA LEU A 5 -9.71 -71.23 -25.27
C LEU A 5 -10.28 -70.65 -23.96
N ARG A 6 -10.16 -71.36 -22.83
CA ARG A 6 -10.62 -70.86 -21.52
C ARG A 6 -9.82 -69.66 -21.04
N GLY A 7 -8.50 -69.64 -21.23
CA GLY A 7 -7.66 -68.50 -20.88
C GLY A 7 -7.98 -67.26 -21.72
N ALA A 8 -8.23 -67.43 -23.02
CA ALA A 8 -8.66 -66.35 -23.91
C ALA A 8 -10.05 -65.81 -23.53
N LEU A 9 -11.01 -66.69 -23.20
CA LEU A 9 -12.36 -66.28 -22.80
C LEU A 9 -12.36 -65.49 -21.47
N ILE A 10 -11.56 -65.91 -20.49
CA ILE A 10 -11.41 -65.21 -19.21
C ILE A 10 -10.73 -63.85 -19.41
N GLY A 11 -9.73 -63.77 -20.30
CA GLY A 11 -9.08 -62.50 -20.65
C GLY A 11 -10.05 -61.50 -21.30
N VAL A 12 -10.89 -61.96 -22.23
CA VAL A 12 -11.90 -61.11 -22.87
C VAL A 12 -12.96 -60.65 -21.85
N LEU A 13 -13.42 -61.54 -20.96
CA LEU A 13 -14.36 -61.19 -19.90
C LEU A 13 -13.79 -60.16 -18.93
N ALA A 14 -12.51 -60.28 -18.56
CA ALA A 14 -11.84 -59.32 -17.69
C ALA A 14 -11.72 -57.93 -18.36
N VAL A 15 -11.39 -57.88 -19.65
CA VAL A 15 -11.30 -56.61 -20.40
C VAL A 15 -12.68 -55.96 -20.52
N VAL A 16 -13.73 -56.73 -20.81
CA VAL A 16 -15.10 -56.20 -20.85
C VAL A 16 -15.51 -55.66 -19.48
N LEU A 17 -15.16 -56.35 -18.40
CA LEU A 17 -15.49 -55.91 -17.04
C LEU A 17 -14.77 -54.61 -16.66
N VAL A 18 -13.51 -54.44 -17.09
CA VAL A 18 -12.75 -53.19 -16.89
C VAL A 18 -13.34 -52.04 -17.71
N ILE A 19 -13.75 -52.27 -18.96
CA ILE A 19 -14.40 -51.24 -19.79
C ILE A 19 -15.74 -50.80 -19.18
N VAL A 20 -16.53 -51.75 -18.67
CA VAL A 20 -17.78 -51.46 -17.96
C VAL A 20 -17.51 -50.67 -16.68
N LEU A 21 -16.46 -51.01 -15.92
CA LEU A 21 -16.09 -50.27 -14.71
C LEU A 21 -15.69 -48.83 -15.03
N ILE A 22 -14.92 -48.60 -16.11
CA ILE A 22 -14.52 -47.26 -16.55
C ILE A 22 -15.73 -46.45 -17.03
N ALA A 23 -16.68 -47.09 -17.72
CA ALA A 23 -17.91 -46.44 -18.15
C ALA A 23 -18.86 -46.08 -16.98
N VAL A 24 -18.93 -46.93 -15.95
CA VAL A 24 -19.79 -46.70 -14.77
C VAL A 24 -19.17 -45.71 -13.78
N LEU A 25 -17.84 -45.68 -13.66
CA LEU A 25 -17.12 -44.73 -12.80
C LEU A 25 -16.79 -43.40 -13.50
N GLY A 26 -17.05 -43.30 -14.80
CA GLY A 26 -16.71 -42.16 -15.66
C GLY A 26 -17.74 -41.04 -15.71
N ASP A 27 -18.84 -41.13 -14.95
CA ASP A 27 -19.80 -40.02 -14.82
C ASP A 27 -19.23 -38.94 -13.89
N GLY A 28 -18.21 -38.24 -14.39
CA GLY A 28 -17.87 -36.91 -13.89
C GLY A 28 -19.08 -36.00 -14.07
N VAL A 29 -19.35 -35.15 -13.08
CA VAL A 29 -20.44 -34.18 -13.11
C VAL A 29 -20.30 -33.30 -14.36
N GLN A 30 -21.09 -33.57 -15.40
CA GLN A 30 -21.07 -32.85 -16.67
C GLN A 30 -21.49 -31.38 -16.49
N ASN A 31 -22.40 -31.11 -15.55
CA ASN A 31 -22.79 -29.77 -15.15
C ASN A 31 -23.47 -29.76 -13.77
N PHE A 32 -23.57 -28.57 -13.19
CA PHE A 32 -24.21 -28.36 -11.88
C PHE A 32 -25.67 -27.91 -12.01
N ALA A 33 -26.33 -28.12 -13.15
CA ALA A 33 -27.68 -27.59 -13.40
C ALA A 33 -28.69 -28.04 -12.33
N LYS A 34 -28.64 -29.30 -11.89
CA LYS A 34 -29.48 -29.83 -10.80
C LYS A 34 -29.25 -29.14 -9.44
N LYS A 35 -28.05 -28.64 -9.16
CA LYS A 35 -27.76 -27.93 -7.91
C LYS A 35 -28.52 -26.61 -7.81
N TYR A 36 -28.77 -25.98 -8.95
CA TYR A 36 -29.41 -24.67 -9.06
C TYR A 36 -30.85 -24.74 -9.58
N GLU A 37 -31.41 -25.95 -9.66
CA GLU A 37 -32.78 -26.18 -10.09
C GLU A 37 -33.74 -25.55 -9.06
N GLY A 38 -34.55 -24.58 -9.49
CA GLY A 38 -35.45 -23.82 -8.62
C GLY A 38 -34.88 -22.53 -8.02
N TYR A 39 -33.60 -22.21 -8.29
CA TYR A 39 -33.05 -20.89 -8.00
C TYR A 39 -33.21 -19.97 -9.23
N ASP A 40 -33.74 -18.77 -9.04
CA ASP A 40 -33.74 -17.73 -10.06
C ASP A 40 -32.33 -17.14 -10.13
N LEU A 41 -31.54 -17.55 -11.11
CA LEU A 41 -30.19 -17.02 -11.34
C LEU A 41 -30.20 -15.69 -12.09
N THR A 42 -31.38 -15.20 -12.48
CA THR A 42 -31.58 -13.90 -13.13
C THR A 42 -32.14 -12.85 -12.18
N SER A 43 -32.58 -13.26 -10.99
CA SER A 43 -32.94 -12.31 -9.94
C SER A 43 -31.68 -11.57 -9.49
N ASP A 44 -31.65 -10.26 -9.68
CA ASP A 44 -30.68 -9.42 -8.99
C ASP A 44 -30.75 -9.72 -7.49
N VAL A 45 -29.58 -9.91 -6.88
CA VAL A 45 -29.48 -10.11 -5.43
C VAL A 45 -29.85 -8.79 -4.76
N SER A 46 -31.15 -8.58 -4.54
CA SER A 46 -31.67 -7.48 -3.74
C SER A 46 -31.32 -7.73 -2.28
N GLY A 47 -30.22 -7.12 -1.82
CA GLY A 47 -29.74 -7.25 -0.44
C GLY A 47 -28.22 -7.40 -0.27
N LEU A 48 -27.44 -7.55 -1.35
CA LEU A 48 -25.97 -7.35 -1.34
C LEU A 48 -25.60 -5.90 -1.71
N GLY A 49 -26.45 -4.94 -1.37
CA GLY A 49 -26.17 -3.53 -1.58
C GLY A 49 -24.97 -3.11 -0.75
N ARG A 50 -23.79 -2.98 -1.36
CA ARG A 50 -22.67 -2.26 -0.80
C ARG A 50 -22.99 -0.75 -0.78
N SER A 51 -23.98 -0.35 0.01
CA SER A 51 -24.48 1.03 0.04
C SER A 51 -23.44 2.03 0.57
N ASN A 52 -22.42 1.55 1.28
CA ASN A 52 -21.35 2.38 1.86
C ASN A 52 -20.00 2.19 1.13
N THR A 53 -20.00 2.18 -0.20
CA THR A 53 -18.79 2.07 -1.04
C THR A 53 -18.20 3.42 -1.39
N TYR A 54 -16.89 3.44 -1.67
CA TYR A 54 -16.22 4.63 -2.18
C TYR A 54 -16.80 5.09 -3.52
N ASP A 55 -17.07 4.18 -4.46
CA ASP A 55 -17.73 4.52 -5.74
C ASP A 55 -19.12 5.13 -5.53
N GLY A 56 -19.91 4.58 -4.60
CA GLY A 56 -21.20 5.15 -4.23
C GLY A 56 -21.08 6.56 -3.65
N TYR A 57 -20.07 6.77 -2.80
CA TYR A 57 -19.74 8.08 -2.24
C TYR A 57 -19.33 9.10 -3.32
N LEU A 58 -18.47 8.71 -4.27
CA LEU A 58 -18.09 9.57 -5.40
C LEU A 58 -19.30 9.89 -6.30
N HIS A 59 -20.17 8.91 -6.58
CA HIS A 59 -21.39 9.15 -7.34
C HIS A 59 -22.34 10.13 -6.66
N ALA A 60 -22.48 10.05 -5.33
CA ALA A 60 -23.30 10.97 -4.56
C ALA A 60 -22.77 12.41 -4.59
N HIS A 61 -21.45 12.60 -4.75
CA HIS A 61 -20.79 13.90 -4.79
C HIS A 61 -20.25 14.27 -6.18
N ALA A 62 -20.76 13.65 -7.25
CA ALA A 62 -20.22 13.81 -8.60
C ALA A 62 -20.30 15.24 -9.16
N SER A 63 -21.20 16.08 -8.60
CA SER A 63 -21.32 17.50 -8.96
C SER A 63 -20.45 18.43 -8.15
N VAL A 64 -19.78 17.94 -7.10
CA VAL A 64 -18.92 18.77 -6.24
C VAL A 64 -17.56 18.93 -6.93
N PRO A 65 -17.08 20.18 -7.12
CA PRO A 65 -15.76 20.42 -7.69
C PRO A 65 -14.64 20.02 -6.72
N SER A 66 -13.41 19.97 -7.23
CA SER A 66 -12.23 19.94 -6.35
C SER A 66 -12.13 21.24 -5.56
N GLY A 67 -11.61 21.16 -4.34
CA GLY A 67 -11.22 22.34 -3.56
C GLY A 67 -10.24 23.23 -4.34
N GLN A 68 -10.19 24.52 -4.00
CA GLN A 68 -9.34 25.47 -4.75
C GLN A 68 -7.97 25.71 -4.13
N ALA A 69 -7.82 25.52 -2.82
CA ALA A 69 -6.58 25.76 -2.09
C ALA A 69 -6.45 24.80 -0.90
N PRO A 70 -5.22 24.48 -0.46
CA PRO A 70 -4.99 23.71 0.76
C PRO A 70 -5.61 24.37 1.99
N VAL A 71 -6.15 23.56 2.90
CA VAL A 71 -6.68 24.00 4.20
C VAL A 71 -5.95 23.26 5.32
N GLU A 72 -5.18 24.01 6.11
CA GLU A 72 -4.51 23.49 7.29
C GLU A 72 -5.49 23.38 8.47
N VAL A 73 -5.45 22.25 9.16
CA VAL A 73 -6.21 22.04 10.41
C VAL A 73 -5.34 22.45 11.59
N ASP A 74 -5.86 23.30 12.48
CA ASP A 74 -5.20 23.60 13.74
C ASP A 74 -5.25 22.38 14.66
N ILE A 75 -4.18 21.58 14.64
CA ILE A 75 -4.12 20.36 15.42
C ILE A 75 -4.08 20.61 16.93
N THR A 76 -3.76 21.83 17.38
CA THR A 76 -3.66 22.15 18.81
C THR A 76 -5.04 22.36 19.46
N ALA A 77 -6.04 22.71 18.66
CA ALA A 77 -7.43 22.94 19.07
C ALA A 77 -8.27 21.65 18.96
N PHE A 78 -7.81 20.57 19.60
CA PHE A 78 -8.48 19.26 19.54
C PHE A 78 -9.41 19.02 20.73
N GLU A 79 -10.43 18.20 20.50
CA GLU A 79 -11.34 17.66 21.51
C GLU A 79 -11.21 16.12 21.55
N GLY A 80 -11.40 15.50 22.72
CA GLY A 80 -11.39 14.04 22.89
C GLY A 80 -10.14 13.50 23.61
N ASP A 81 -9.72 12.30 23.24
CA ASP A 81 -8.75 11.48 24.01
C ASP A 81 -7.27 11.74 23.64
N GLY A 82 -7.00 12.78 22.85
CA GLY A 82 -5.64 13.14 22.44
C GLY A 82 -4.83 13.74 23.59
N GLU A 83 -3.51 13.65 23.50
CA GLU A 83 -2.61 14.30 24.45
C GLU A 83 -1.68 15.27 23.73
N ALA A 84 -1.70 16.54 24.13
CA ALA A 84 -0.74 17.51 23.62
C ALA A 84 0.69 17.12 24.01
N ARG A 85 1.60 17.19 23.05
CA ARG A 85 3.04 16.95 23.17
C ARG A 85 3.79 18.06 22.44
N GLN A 86 5.07 18.19 22.76
CA GLN A 86 6.01 18.98 21.97
C GLN A 86 7.06 18.05 21.39
N GLY A 87 7.40 18.28 20.13
CA GLY A 87 8.53 17.62 19.49
C GLY A 87 9.86 18.26 19.90
N ASP A 88 10.95 17.70 19.38
CA ASP A 88 12.31 18.03 19.82
C ASP A 88 12.70 19.49 19.47
N ASN A 89 12.06 20.09 18.46
CA ASN A 89 12.27 21.48 18.03
C ASN A 89 11.16 22.44 18.52
N GLY A 90 10.29 21.99 19.43
CA GLY A 90 9.20 22.79 20.00
C GLY A 90 7.92 22.82 19.15
N GLU A 91 7.85 22.03 18.08
CA GLU A 91 6.65 21.82 17.28
C GLU A 91 5.53 21.20 18.13
N SER A 92 4.29 21.62 17.87
CA SER A 92 3.14 21.05 18.58
C SER A 92 2.76 19.71 17.96
N LEU A 93 2.55 18.71 18.81
CA LEU A 93 2.16 17.36 18.41
C LEU A 93 0.93 16.92 19.18
N VAL A 94 0.09 16.10 18.57
CA VAL A 94 -1.01 15.40 19.25
C VAL A 94 -0.70 13.92 19.30
N TYR A 95 -0.45 13.41 20.50
CA TYR A 95 -0.33 11.98 20.74
C TYR A 95 -1.71 11.34 20.78
N THR A 96 -1.91 10.34 19.93
CA THR A 96 -3.14 9.55 19.82
C THR A 96 -2.86 8.14 20.32
N PRO A 97 -3.23 7.78 21.57
CA PRO A 97 -3.05 6.41 22.06
C PRO A 97 -3.98 5.44 21.33
N ASP A 98 -3.68 4.14 21.44
CA ASP A 98 -4.54 3.09 20.89
C ASP A 98 -5.98 3.19 21.46
N GLY A 99 -6.98 3.09 20.58
CA GLY A 99 -8.39 3.26 20.93
C GLY A 99 -8.89 4.71 21.10
N SER A 100 -8.02 5.72 21.03
CA SER A 100 -8.40 7.14 21.17
C SER A 100 -9.34 7.63 20.07
N TYR A 101 -10.19 8.59 20.39
CA TYR A 101 -10.97 9.35 19.42
C TYR A 101 -10.69 10.85 19.57
N VAL A 102 -10.13 11.47 18.53
CA VAL A 102 -9.74 12.89 18.55
C VAL A 102 -10.42 13.63 17.43
N THR A 103 -10.96 14.82 17.72
CA THR A 103 -11.70 15.65 16.77
C THR A 103 -11.09 17.04 16.68
N TRP A 104 -10.99 17.54 15.45
CA TRP A 104 -10.58 18.89 15.13
C TRP A 104 -11.69 19.60 14.36
N ARG A 105 -11.76 20.92 14.52
CA ARG A 105 -12.60 21.77 13.69
C ARG A 105 -11.76 22.33 12.55
N VAL A 106 -12.36 22.42 11.37
CA VAL A 106 -11.72 22.99 10.18
C VAL A 106 -12.69 23.93 9.49
N SER A 107 -12.22 25.12 9.15
CA SER A 107 -13.01 26.12 8.42
C SER A 107 -12.61 26.09 6.95
N VAL A 108 -13.48 25.53 6.13
CA VAL A 108 -13.24 25.33 4.70
C VAL A 108 -13.79 26.55 3.93
N PRO A 109 -12.97 27.28 3.13
CA PRO A 109 -13.41 28.53 2.50
C PRO A 109 -14.55 28.34 1.49
N GLU A 110 -14.50 27.26 0.71
CA GLU A 110 -15.45 26.94 -0.34
C GLU A 110 -15.74 25.44 -0.34
N GLU A 111 -16.97 25.07 -0.70
CA GLU A 111 -17.36 23.66 -0.83
C GLU A 111 -16.47 22.96 -1.86
N GLY A 112 -16.00 21.75 -1.52
CA GLY A 112 -15.12 21.01 -2.42
C GLY A 112 -14.81 19.60 -1.97
N MET A 113 -14.30 18.82 -2.92
CA MET A 113 -13.64 17.55 -2.67
C MET A 113 -12.15 17.79 -2.37
N TYR A 114 -11.66 17.16 -1.31
CA TYR A 114 -10.28 17.27 -0.85
C TYR A 114 -9.67 15.89 -0.62
N ASN A 115 -8.37 15.76 -0.82
CA ASN A 115 -7.61 14.67 -0.23
C ASN A 115 -7.21 15.07 1.19
N VAL A 116 -7.24 14.13 2.12
CA VAL A 116 -6.78 14.36 3.51
C VAL A 116 -5.37 13.79 3.64
N VAL A 117 -4.42 14.64 4.03
CA VAL A 117 -3.03 14.26 4.32
C VAL A 117 -2.81 14.30 5.83
N LEU A 118 -2.23 13.24 6.38
CA LEU A 118 -1.72 13.22 7.75
C LEU A 118 -0.22 13.42 7.72
N HIS A 119 0.25 14.39 8.50
CA HIS A 119 1.65 14.56 8.86
C HIS A 119 1.84 13.94 10.25
N TYR A 120 2.69 12.93 10.36
CA TYR A 120 2.78 12.13 11.57
C TYR A 120 4.18 11.60 11.83
N LYS A 121 4.39 11.17 13.08
CA LYS A 121 5.59 10.50 13.55
C LYS A 121 5.19 9.26 14.32
N THR A 122 5.91 8.16 14.11
CA THR A 122 5.71 6.93 14.87
C THR A 122 6.27 7.05 16.28
N VAL A 123 5.77 6.23 17.19
CA VAL A 123 6.35 6.04 18.54
C VAL A 123 6.65 4.56 18.77
N PRO A 124 7.56 4.22 19.72
CA PRO A 124 7.82 2.83 20.07
C PRO A 124 6.55 2.10 20.50
N SER A 125 6.28 0.95 19.88
CA SER A 125 5.10 0.13 20.13
C SER A 125 5.33 -1.30 19.57
N ARG A 126 4.35 -1.97 18.95
CA ARG A 126 4.44 -3.39 18.54
C ARG A 126 5.10 -3.60 17.18
N GLY A 127 5.37 -2.54 16.41
CA GLY A 127 6.05 -2.65 15.11
C GLY A 127 5.16 -3.14 13.98
N VAL A 128 3.85 -2.89 14.06
CA VAL A 128 2.88 -3.10 12.99
C VAL A 128 2.37 -1.75 12.50
N ASP A 129 1.83 -1.69 11.28
CA ASP A 129 1.35 -0.42 10.70
C ASP A 129 0.19 0.17 11.54
N MET A 130 0.11 1.51 11.55
CA MET A 130 -0.96 2.22 12.26
C MET A 130 -2.25 2.17 11.46
N GLU A 131 -3.38 1.98 12.13
CA GLU A 131 -4.71 2.00 11.51
C GLU A 131 -5.57 3.10 12.11
N ARG A 132 -6.22 3.88 11.25
CA ARG A 132 -7.14 4.95 11.65
C ARG A 132 -8.47 4.82 10.92
N ALA A 133 -9.55 5.12 11.64
CA ALA A 133 -10.82 5.44 11.01
C ALA A 133 -11.01 6.96 10.97
N LEU A 134 -11.33 7.49 9.79
CA LEU A 134 -11.57 8.90 9.54
C LEU A 134 -13.07 9.19 9.48
N TYR A 135 -13.51 10.16 10.28
CA TYR A 135 -14.89 10.66 10.28
C TYR A 135 -14.90 12.13 9.88
N ILE A 136 -15.91 12.52 9.12
CA ILE A 136 -16.15 13.92 8.74
C ILE A 136 -17.53 14.29 9.25
N ASN A 137 -17.63 15.39 9.99
CA ASN A 137 -18.89 15.84 10.59
C ASN A 137 -19.55 14.76 11.47
N GLY A 138 -18.74 13.90 12.11
CA GLY A 138 -19.18 12.80 12.97
C GLY A 138 -19.65 11.54 12.24
N GLU A 139 -19.60 11.51 10.91
CA GLU A 139 -20.03 10.38 10.08
C GLU A 139 -18.84 9.71 9.39
N LEU A 140 -18.93 8.38 9.24
CA LEU A 140 -17.97 7.61 8.46
C LEU A 140 -18.35 7.77 6.97
N PRO A 141 -17.52 8.43 6.12
CA PRO A 141 -17.92 8.79 4.76
C PRO A 141 -18.27 7.59 3.86
N PHE A 142 -17.46 6.53 3.97
CA PHE A 142 -17.65 5.24 3.29
C PHE A 142 -16.85 4.17 4.03
N ALA A 143 -17.08 2.88 3.74
CA ALA A 143 -16.48 1.78 4.50
C ALA A 143 -14.94 1.81 4.54
N GLY A 144 -14.29 2.13 3.41
CA GLY A 144 -12.83 2.22 3.33
C GLY A 144 -12.20 3.32 4.20
N ALA A 145 -12.96 4.32 4.64
CA ALA A 145 -12.47 5.32 5.58
C ALA A 145 -12.29 4.78 7.02
N ALA A 146 -12.78 3.56 7.32
CA ALA A 146 -12.61 2.92 8.62
C ALA A 146 -11.26 2.21 8.78
N ASP A 147 -10.60 1.91 7.65
CA ASP A 147 -9.44 1.01 7.57
C ASP A 147 -8.26 1.70 6.85
N LEU A 148 -7.93 2.94 7.25
CA LEU A 148 -6.80 3.67 6.68
C LEU A 148 -5.50 3.19 7.34
N THR A 149 -4.49 2.83 6.53
CA THR A 149 -3.21 2.31 7.00
C THR A 149 -2.08 3.32 6.80
N PHE A 150 -1.24 3.48 7.83
CA PHE A 150 -0.08 4.38 7.84
C PHE A 150 1.17 3.59 8.23
N ASN A 151 2.19 3.63 7.37
CA ASN A 151 3.37 2.80 7.48
C ASN A 151 4.34 3.29 8.57
N ARG A 152 5.18 2.36 9.03
CA ARG A 152 6.35 2.69 9.86
C ARG A 152 7.61 2.78 8.98
N LEU A 153 8.58 3.57 9.44
CA LEU A 153 9.90 3.61 8.82
C LEU A 153 10.81 2.54 9.44
N TRP A 154 11.57 1.88 8.58
CA TRP A 154 12.52 0.84 8.96
C TRP A 154 13.88 1.08 8.30
N THR A 155 14.92 0.65 9.00
CA THR A 155 16.29 0.61 8.46
C THR A 155 17.05 -0.57 9.07
N ASP A 156 18.27 -0.77 8.60
CA ASP A 156 19.17 -1.77 9.13
C ASP A 156 19.84 -1.29 10.42
N SER A 157 19.98 -2.18 11.41
CA SER A 157 20.60 -1.87 12.70
C SER A 157 22.09 -1.52 12.61
N GLY A 158 22.69 -1.60 11.42
CA GLY A 158 24.11 -1.37 11.16
C GLY A 158 24.56 -2.04 9.87
N GLU A 159 25.87 -2.07 9.65
CA GLU A 159 26.47 -2.61 8.43
C GLU A 159 26.27 -4.14 8.27
N VAL A 160 26.28 -4.58 7.01
CA VAL A 160 26.30 -6.01 6.66
C VAL A 160 27.60 -6.64 7.16
N ARG A 161 27.48 -7.70 7.96
CA ARG A 161 28.63 -8.45 8.48
C ARG A 161 28.88 -9.69 7.64
N LYS A 162 30.08 -10.27 7.72
CA LYS A 162 30.39 -11.57 7.11
C LYS A 162 30.55 -12.66 8.17
N ASP A 163 30.06 -13.86 7.85
CA ASP A 163 30.34 -15.06 8.64
C ASP A 163 31.77 -15.59 8.37
N ASN A 164 32.15 -16.68 9.06
CA ASN A 164 33.46 -17.30 8.89
C ASN A 164 33.65 -18.03 7.54
N GLN A 165 32.62 -18.08 6.69
CA GLN A 165 32.63 -18.63 5.35
C GLN A 165 32.57 -17.53 4.28
N GLY A 166 32.51 -16.25 4.68
CA GLY A 166 32.44 -15.09 3.79
C GLY A 166 31.03 -14.74 3.29
N ASN A 167 29.98 -15.36 3.86
CA ASN A 167 28.59 -15.04 3.54
C ASN A 167 28.13 -13.79 4.27
N ASP A 168 27.30 -12.99 3.60
CA ASP A 168 26.64 -11.84 4.21
C ASP A 168 25.62 -12.28 5.26
N VAL A 169 25.71 -11.63 6.41
CA VAL A 169 24.84 -11.79 7.56
C VAL A 169 24.01 -10.52 7.68
N ARG A 170 22.71 -10.69 7.52
CA ARG A 170 21.76 -9.57 7.55
C ARG A 170 21.80 -8.86 8.91
N PRO A 171 21.85 -7.52 8.92
CA PRO A 171 21.56 -6.76 10.12
C PRO A 171 20.09 -6.91 10.56
N THR A 172 19.81 -6.69 11.84
CA THR A 172 18.43 -6.71 12.33
C THR A 172 17.70 -5.47 11.80
N GLN A 173 16.40 -5.58 11.52
CA GLN A 173 15.60 -4.42 11.17
C GLN A 173 15.23 -3.64 12.42
N VAL A 174 15.42 -2.32 12.39
CA VAL A 174 15.06 -1.41 13.48
C VAL A 174 14.18 -0.31 12.94
N GLU A 175 13.31 0.20 13.80
CA GLU A 175 12.42 1.30 13.44
C GLU A 175 13.15 2.64 13.43
N VAL A 176 12.74 3.49 12.50
CA VAL A 176 13.10 4.90 12.45
C VAL A 176 11.88 5.71 12.90
N PHE A 177 12.09 6.62 13.84
CA PHE A 177 11.04 7.52 14.35
C PHE A 177 11.28 8.90 13.78
N ASP A 178 10.79 9.12 12.56
CA ASP A 178 10.88 10.40 11.87
C ASP A 178 9.51 10.84 11.32
N TYR A 179 9.43 12.08 10.85
CA TYR A 179 8.26 12.65 10.23
C TYR A 179 7.95 11.97 8.90
N GLN A 180 6.67 11.70 8.68
CA GLN A 180 6.13 11.09 7.49
C GLN A 180 4.83 11.77 7.09
N ASP A 181 4.60 11.83 5.79
CA ASP A 181 3.35 12.32 5.21
C ASP A 181 2.66 11.17 4.50
N ALA A 182 1.35 11.07 4.68
CA ALA A 182 0.56 10.07 3.96
C ALA A 182 -0.86 10.56 3.69
N TYR A 183 -1.32 10.31 2.48
CA TYR A 183 -2.71 10.45 2.11
C TYR A 183 -3.58 9.40 2.80
N CYS A 184 -4.78 9.79 3.20
CA CYS A 184 -5.87 8.86 3.50
C CYS A 184 -6.29 8.17 2.19
N GLN A 185 -5.85 6.94 1.97
CA GLN A 185 -6.02 6.21 0.71
C GLN A 185 -6.39 4.74 0.95
N ASP A 186 -6.74 4.03 -0.14
CA ASP A 186 -7.07 2.60 -0.08
C ASP A 186 -5.82 1.74 0.17
N ALA A 187 -5.77 1.12 1.36
CA ALA A 187 -4.68 0.20 1.72
C ALA A 187 -4.61 -1.06 0.84
N MET A 188 -5.70 -1.41 0.15
CA MET A 188 -5.75 -2.57 -0.74
C MET A 188 -5.40 -2.22 -2.19
N GLY A 189 -5.35 -0.94 -2.54
CA GLY A 189 -5.00 -0.45 -3.88
C GLY A 189 -6.05 -0.71 -4.96
N TYR A 190 -7.34 -0.86 -4.62
CA TYR A 190 -8.42 -0.88 -5.62
C TYR A 190 -8.68 0.52 -6.17
N ALA A 191 -8.61 1.55 -5.32
CA ALA A 191 -8.50 2.93 -5.76
C ALA A 191 -7.01 3.26 -5.99
N ASP A 192 -6.71 3.76 -7.18
CA ASP A 192 -5.36 4.13 -7.63
C ASP A 192 -4.94 5.55 -7.21
N GLU A 193 -5.91 6.37 -6.81
CA GLU A 193 -5.69 7.71 -6.24
C GLU A 193 -6.10 7.76 -4.76
N PRO A 194 -5.53 8.71 -3.98
CA PRO A 194 -6.01 9.03 -2.64
C PRO A 194 -7.53 9.21 -2.57
N TYR A 195 -8.12 8.81 -1.44
CA TYR A 195 -9.54 9.01 -1.24
C TYR A 195 -9.88 10.50 -1.25
N ARG A 196 -10.98 10.82 -1.92
CA ARG A 196 -11.53 12.17 -1.99
C ARG A 196 -12.67 12.27 -1.00
N PHE A 197 -12.66 13.35 -0.22
CA PHE A 197 -13.62 13.61 0.84
C PHE A 197 -14.32 14.94 0.60
N TYR A 198 -15.63 14.94 0.73
CA TYR A 198 -16.47 16.12 0.63
C TYR A 198 -16.38 16.96 1.91
N PHE A 199 -16.19 18.26 1.74
CA PHE A 199 -16.31 19.26 2.80
C PHE A 199 -17.22 20.40 2.34
N ALA A 200 -18.17 20.79 3.20
CA ALA A 200 -19.02 21.95 2.94
C ALA A 200 -18.24 23.25 3.18
N ALA A 201 -18.68 24.36 2.57
CA ALA A 201 -18.15 25.67 2.95
C ALA A 201 -18.49 26.01 4.41
N GLY A 202 -17.52 26.55 5.16
CA GLY A 202 -17.65 26.90 6.56
C GLY A 202 -17.07 25.85 7.52
N GLU A 203 -17.65 25.76 8.72
CA GLU A 203 -17.17 24.88 9.78
C GLU A 203 -17.52 23.41 9.48
N ASN A 204 -16.51 22.55 9.47
CA ASN A 204 -16.62 21.10 9.45
C ASN A 204 -15.81 20.51 10.62
N THR A 205 -15.99 19.23 10.89
CA THR A 205 -15.12 18.47 11.80
C THR A 205 -14.42 17.31 11.10
N VAL A 206 -13.19 17.08 11.51
CA VAL A 206 -12.38 15.91 11.13
C VAL A 206 -12.10 15.15 12.41
N SER A 207 -12.43 13.86 12.46
CA SER A 207 -12.10 13.02 13.60
C SER A 207 -11.31 11.78 13.18
N LEU A 208 -10.31 11.43 13.98
CA LEU A 208 -9.56 10.19 13.83
C LEU A 208 -9.79 9.30 15.05
N LYS A 209 -10.18 8.05 14.78
CA LYS A 209 -10.18 6.98 15.76
C LYS A 209 -8.93 6.12 15.58
N ALA A 210 -8.13 5.97 16.64
CA ALA A 210 -7.02 5.02 16.65
C ALA A 210 -7.58 3.59 16.75
N ILE A 211 -7.46 2.83 15.65
CA ILE A 211 -7.89 1.42 15.58
C ILE A 211 -6.75 0.50 16.01
N ASN A 212 -5.54 0.84 15.58
CA ASN A 212 -4.34 0.08 15.88
C ASN A 212 -3.14 1.03 15.96
N GLU A 213 -2.29 0.79 16.96
CA GLU A 213 -1.04 1.51 17.22
C GLU A 213 -1.17 3.01 17.56
N PRO A 214 -0.37 3.51 18.51
CA PRO A 214 -0.30 4.93 18.79
C PRO A 214 0.45 5.72 17.70
N MET A 215 0.14 7.02 17.58
CA MET A 215 0.74 7.94 16.60
C MET A 215 0.87 9.35 17.18
N LEU A 216 1.95 10.05 16.86
CA LEU A 216 2.05 11.50 17.02
C LEU A 216 1.60 12.16 15.71
N ILE A 217 0.60 13.04 15.77
CA ILE A 217 0.17 13.84 14.63
C ILE A 217 0.84 15.21 14.74
N SER A 218 1.54 15.63 13.69
CA SER A 218 2.16 16.95 13.56
C SER A 218 1.37 17.89 12.66
N GLY A 219 0.43 17.38 11.87
CA GLY A 219 -0.43 18.18 11.01
C GLY A 219 -1.51 17.36 10.33
N ILE A 220 -2.57 18.04 9.91
CA ILE A 220 -3.60 17.50 9.02
C ILE A 220 -3.89 18.58 7.98
N THR A 221 -3.82 18.21 6.71
CA THR A 221 -4.02 19.16 5.60
C THR A 221 -5.07 18.60 4.65
N LEU A 222 -6.02 19.46 4.27
CA LEU A 222 -6.97 19.18 3.20
C LEU A 222 -6.39 19.72 1.90
N GLU A 223 -5.92 18.85 1.02
CA GLU A 223 -5.36 19.24 -0.26
C GLU A 223 -6.41 19.20 -1.37
N PRO A 224 -6.43 20.20 -2.27
CA PRO A 224 -7.18 20.11 -3.52
C PRO A 224 -6.88 18.81 -4.26
N VAL A 225 -7.93 18.14 -4.74
CA VAL A 225 -7.76 17.02 -5.66
C VAL A 225 -7.16 17.58 -6.95
N THR A 226 -5.89 17.30 -7.19
CA THR A 226 -5.19 17.69 -8.41
C THR A 226 -5.25 16.56 -9.42
N GLY A 227 -5.80 16.84 -10.60
CA GLY A 227 -5.69 15.93 -11.72
C GLY A 227 -4.25 15.90 -12.21
N SER A 228 -3.75 14.72 -12.59
CA SER A 228 -2.50 14.64 -13.35
C SER A 228 -2.70 15.30 -14.71
N GLY A 229 -2.07 16.46 -14.92
CA GLY A 229 -1.98 17.07 -16.26
C GLY A 229 -1.26 16.14 -17.25
N SER A 230 -1.31 16.46 -18.54
CA SER A 230 -0.52 15.66 -19.49
C SER A 230 0.98 15.85 -19.22
N TYR A 231 1.79 14.83 -19.56
CA TYR A 231 3.25 14.97 -19.48
C TYR A 231 3.75 16.15 -20.35
N GLN A 232 3.03 16.48 -21.43
CA GLN A 232 3.34 17.65 -22.26
C GLN A 232 3.10 18.97 -21.52
N ASP A 233 1.99 19.08 -20.78
CA ASP A 233 1.69 20.27 -19.97
C ASP A 233 2.71 20.42 -18.84
N TYR A 234 3.06 19.31 -18.17
CA TYR A 234 4.13 19.27 -17.18
C TYR A 234 5.43 19.79 -17.79
N LEU A 235 5.90 19.22 -18.91
CA LEU A 235 7.13 19.64 -19.60
C LEU A 235 7.11 21.11 -20.02
N ALA A 236 5.97 21.62 -20.48
CA ALA A 236 5.83 23.01 -20.90
C ALA A 236 5.89 24.00 -19.72
N ALA A 237 5.43 23.57 -18.53
CA ALA A 237 5.46 24.36 -17.30
C ALA A 237 6.85 24.36 -16.62
N GLN A 238 7.70 23.39 -16.92
CA GLN A 238 9.00 23.28 -16.27
C GLN A 238 10.02 24.36 -16.75
N PRO A 239 10.88 24.87 -15.86
CA PRO A 239 11.87 25.88 -16.23
C PRO A 239 12.92 25.31 -17.19
N LYS A 240 13.40 26.13 -18.14
CA LYS A 240 14.55 25.75 -18.95
C LYS A 240 15.82 25.88 -18.11
N VAL A 241 16.45 24.75 -17.81
CA VAL A 241 17.72 24.69 -17.07
C VAL A 241 18.87 24.44 -18.04
N ASN A 242 19.89 25.30 -18.00
CA ASN A 242 21.13 25.12 -18.76
C ASN A 242 22.14 24.37 -17.89
N MET A 243 22.19 23.05 -18.04
CA MET A 243 23.12 22.21 -17.29
C MET A 243 24.56 22.29 -17.84
N SER A 244 25.54 22.22 -16.97
CA SER A 244 26.97 22.11 -17.28
C SER A 244 27.29 20.79 -17.99
N GLU A 245 28.43 20.73 -18.69
CA GLU A 245 28.87 19.49 -19.34
C GLU A 245 29.22 18.40 -18.31
N GLU A 246 29.65 18.79 -17.11
CA GLU A 246 29.86 17.87 -15.99
C GLU A 246 28.55 17.24 -15.55
N ALA A 247 27.49 18.03 -15.36
CA ALA A 247 26.17 17.53 -14.98
C ALA A 247 25.54 16.63 -16.03
N LYS A 248 25.70 16.95 -17.33
CA LYS A 248 25.20 16.10 -18.43
C LYS A 248 25.91 14.75 -18.53
N ALA A 249 27.18 14.69 -18.13
CA ALA A 249 27.99 13.47 -18.15
C ALA A 249 27.94 12.70 -16.83
N TRP A 250 27.31 13.27 -15.80
CA TRP A 250 27.24 12.69 -14.48
C TRP A 250 26.39 11.41 -14.49
N GLN A 251 26.91 10.38 -13.84
CA GLN A 251 26.24 9.10 -13.66
C GLN A 251 26.64 8.53 -12.30
N VAL A 252 25.66 8.03 -11.56
CA VAL A 252 25.86 7.26 -10.34
C VAL A 252 25.07 5.96 -10.44
N THR A 253 25.60 4.89 -9.85
CA THR A 253 24.86 3.65 -9.63
C THR A 253 24.74 3.45 -8.13
N VAL A 254 23.50 3.43 -7.64
CA VAL A 254 23.17 3.07 -6.26
C VAL A 254 22.65 1.64 -6.29
N GLN A 255 23.20 0.74 -5.47
CA GLN A 255 22.74 -0.64 -5.48
C GLN A 255 21.36 -0.75 -4.83
N GLY A 256 20.55 -1.70 -5.30
CA GLY A 256 19.19 -1.90 -4.79
C GLY A 256 19.17 -2.15 -3.28
N GLU A 257 20.11 -2.97 -2.79
CA GLU A 257 20.24 -3.29 -1.37
C GLU A 257 20.72 -2.13 -0.49
N ASP A 258 21.26 -1.04 -1.05
CA ASP A 258 21.77 0.12 -0.29
C ASP A 258 20.67 1.09 0.16
N ALA A 259 19.43 0.60 0.27
CA ALA A 259 18.27 1.39 0.67
C ALA A 259 18.42 1.97 2.09
N VAL A 260 18.26 3.28 2.21
CA VAL A 260 18.45 4.02 3.47
C VAL A 260 17.28 3.82 4.43
N VAL A 261 16.05 3.87 3.90
CA VAL A 261 14.81 3.75 4.66
C VAL A 261 13.78 2.99 3.82
N ARG A 262 12.87 2.29 4.49
CA ARG A 262 11.82 1.50 3.85
C ARG A 262 10.54 1.50 4.69
N SER A 263 9.41 1.31 4.03
CA SER A 263 8.09 1.36 4.68
C SER A 263 7.70 0.09 5.44
N SER A 264 8.52 -0.97 5.38
CA SER A 264 8.20 -2.28 5.98
C SER A 264 9.47 -3.04 6.35
N PRO A 265 9.52 -3.75 7.49
CA PRO A 265 10.70 -4.51 7.89
C PRO A 265 10.93 -5.75 7.01
N SER A 266 9.98 -6.08 6.14
CA SER A 266 10.11 -7.18 5.19
C SER A 266 10.89 -6.82 3.93
N LEU A 267 11.06 -5.52 3.65
CA LEU A 267 11.76 -4.98 2.48
C LEU A 267 13.27 -4.92 2.71
N TYR A 268 13.86 -5.96 3.30
CA TYR A 268 15.31 -6.03 3.53
C TYR A 268 16.06 -6.53 2.30
N ALA A 269 17.39 -6.32 2.30
CA ALA A 269 18.28 -6.88 1.30
C ALA A 269 18.23 -8.42 1.20
N ARG A 270 18.22 -8.92 -0.03
CA ARG A 270 18.21 -10.32 -0.42
C ARG A 270 19.36 -10.60 -1.40
N TYR A 271 19.51 -11.87 -1.76
CA TYR A 271 20.59 -12.33 -2.64
C TYR A 271 20.01 -13.16 -3.79
N ASP A 272 20.53 -12.95 -4.98
CA ASP A 272 20.37 -13.82 -6.14
C ASP A 272 21.74 -14.35 -6.58
N ARG A 273 21.81 -15.66 -6.80
CA ARG A 273 23.01 -16.37 -7.27
C ARG A 273 22.83 -16.93 -8.68
N SER A 274 21.64 -16.77 -9.25
CA SER A 274 21.26 -17.36 -10.53
C SER A 274 21.55 -16.44 -11.72
N SER A 275 21.48 -15.12 -11.52
CA SER A 275 21.77 -14.14 -12.55
C SER A 275 23.16 -13.50 -12.37
N PRO A 276 24.06 -13.58 -13.37
CA PRO A 276 25.32 -12.83 -13.35
C PRO A 276 25.12 -11.31 -13.53
N ASP A 277 23.92 -10.88 -13.95
CA ASP A 277 23.59 -9.46 -14.17
C ASP A 277 23.29 -8.72 -12.86
N THR A 278 23.02 -9.45 -11.78
CA THR A 278 22.77 -8.87 -10.45
C THR A 278 24.09 -8.60 -9.74
N VAL A 279 24.40 -7.33 -9.50
CA VAL A 279 25.66 -6.88 -8.89
C VAL A 279 25.39 -6.48 -7.43
N PRO A 280 26.26 -6.84 -6.47
CA PRO A 280 27.38 -7.77 -6.59
C PRO A 280 26.93 -9.24 -6.80
N ASN A 281 27.56 -9.97 -7.71
CA ASN A 281 27.26 -11.38 -7.93
C ASN A 281 28.24 -12.30 -7.17
N SER A 282 27.72 -13.41 -6.62
CA SER A 282 28.58 -14.54 -6.23
C SER A 282 27.90 -15.88 -6.49
N VAL A 283 28.57 -16.75 -7.24
CA VAL A 283 28.10 -18.13 -7.45
C VAL A 283 28.42 -19.04 -6.27
N THR A 284 29.29 -18.63 -5.35
CA THR A 284 29.75 -19.43 -4.20
C THR A 284 29.19 -18.97 -2.87
N ASN A 285 29.23 -17.66 -2.62
CA ASN A 285 28.86 -17.05 -1.35
C ASN A 285 27.47 -16.44 -1.42
N THR A 286 26.81 -16.34 -0.27
CA THR A 286 25.64 -15.46 -0.15
C THR A 286 26.14 -14.03 -0.06
N VAL A 287 25.80 -13.22 -1.07
CA VAL A 287 26.09 -11.78 -1.12
C VAL A 287 24.78 -11.06 -1.38
N PHE A 288 24.43 -10.08 -0.54
CA PHE A 288 23.23 -9.29 -0.81
C PHE A 288 23.44 -8.41 -2.04
N ASN A 289 22.45 -8.39 -2.92
CA ASN A 289 22.58 -7.78 -4.25
C ASN A 289 21.25 -7.36 -4.90
N TYR A 290 20.16 -7.44 -4.14
CA TYR A 290 18.89 -6.81 -4.51
C TYR A 290 18.02 -6.58 -3.28
N ILE A 291 16.97 -5.78 -3.46
CA ILE A 291 15.92 -5.55 -2.47
C ILE A 291 14.56 -5.67 -3.13
N GLY A 292 13.51 -6.01 -2.35
CA GLY A 292 12.17 -6.23 -2.87
C GLY A 292 11.94 -7.65 -3.40
N GLY A 293 11.25 -7.77 -4.53
CA GLY A 293 10.75 -9.05 -5.05
C GLY A 293 9.49 -9.50 -4.29
N ASP A 294 9.38 -10.79 -3.96
CA ASP A 294 8.17 -11.35 -3.30
C ASP A 294 7.67 -10.60 -2.05
N PRO A 295 8.54 -10.04 -1.18
CA PRO A 295 8.10 -9.27 -0.01
C PRO A 295 7.51 -7.90 -0.34
N TRP A 296 7.77 -7.36 -1.53
CA TRP A 296 7.20 -6.10 -2.00
C TRP A 296 5.90 -6.37 -2.73
N ASN A 297 4.86 -6.65 -1.95
CA ASN A 297 3.59 -7.18 -2.45
C ASN A 297 2.35 -6.51 -1.83
N LYS A 298 2.53 -5.48 -1.01
CA LYS A 298 1.43 -4.68 -0.47
C LYS A 298 1.42 -3.30 -1.13
N ALA A 299 0.22 -2.81 -1.45
CA ALA A 299 0.04 -1.46 -1.94
C ALA A 299 0.59 -0.45 -0.91
N GLY A 300 1.16 0.66 -1.40
CA GLY A 300 1.76 1.70 -0.55
C GLY A 300 3.12 1.33 0.04
N GLN A 301 3.67 0.15 -0.22
CA GLN A 301 5.06 -0.16 0.15
C GLN A 301 6.04 0.63 -0.72
N TRP A 302 7.09 1.14 -0.10
CA TRP A 302 8.15 1.90 -0.76
C TRP A 302 9.51 1.64 -0.12
N ILE A 303 10.55 1.94 -0.91
CA ILE A 303 11.96 1.85 -0.55
C ILE A 303 12.61 3.15 -1.01
N GLU A 304 13.48 3.72 -0.17
CA GLU A 304 14.16 4.97 -0.43
C GLU A 304 15.67 4.77 -0.60
N TRP A 305 16.23 5.49 -1.58
CA TRP A 305 17.65 5.62 -1.83
C TRP A 305 18.01 7.11 -1.83
N SER A 306 19.22 7.42 -1.38
CA SER A 306 19.73 8.80 -1.34
C SER A 306 21.02 8.91 -2.16
N PHE A 307 21.13 9.96 -2.97
CA PHE A 307 22.30 10.29 -3.77
C PHE A 307 22.35 11.80 -4.04
N GLU A 308 23.54 12.32 -4.35
CA GLU A 308 23.77 13.74 -4.62
C GLU A 308 24.08 13.97 -6.11
N VAL A 309 23.47 15.00 -6.70
CA VAL A 309 23.76 15.46 -8.06
C VAL A 309 24.64 16.71 -8.02
N PRO A 310 25.45 16.98 -9.07
CA PRO A 310 26.39 18.10 -9.05
C PRO A 310 25.72 19.49 -9.07
N GLU A 311 24.55 19.61 -9.71
CA GLU A 311 23.77 20.84 -9.80
C GLU A 311 22.30 20.54 -10.12
N ASP A 312 21.41 21.51 -9.88
CA ASP A 312 19.99 21.42 -10.26
C ASP A 312 19.83 21.20 -11.76
N GLY A 313 18.99 20.24 -12.15
CA GLY A 313 18.77 19.94 -13.56
C GLY A 313 17.90 18.70 -13.79
N TYR A 314 17.82 18.29 -15.06
CA TYR A 314 17.10 17.09 -15.48
C TYR A 314 18.06 15.91 -15.59
N TYR A 315 17.84 14.90 -14.77
CA TYR A 315 18.59 13.65 -14.78
C TYR A 315 17.67 12.49 -15.17
N SER A 316 18.25 11.47 -15.81
CA SER A 316 17.53 10.24 -16.15
C SER A 316 17.73 9.20 -15.06
N ILE A 317 16.66 8.49 -14.71
CA ILE A 317 16.68 7.33 -13.79
C ILE A 317 16.38 6.10 -14.65
N SER A 318 17.22 5.06 -14.54
CA SER A 318 17.17 3.85 -15.36
C SER A 318 17.48 2.60 -14.56
#